data_AF-A0A6L9XU04-F1
#
_entry.id   AF-A0A6L9XU04-F1
#
_cell.length_a   1.000
_cell.length_b   1.000
_cell.length_c   1.000
_cell.angle_alpha   90.00
_cell.angle_beta   90.00
_cell.angle_gamma   90.00
#
_symmetry.space_group_name_H-M   'P 1'
#
loop_
_entity.id
_entity.type
_entity.pdbx_description
1 polymer ?
#
loop_
_entity_poly.entity_id
_entity_poly.type
_entity_poly.pdbx_seq_one_letter_code
_entity_poly.pdbx_strand_id
1 'polypeptide(L)'
;MPTPQLLVETPADRTYIQAAKHNDCGMTRALTTSNTTAWCDNPRLLSYTLLGRTGDDGECMAYSITTDTGLDGTDQGGTEGWSFCYRLTKAGWRLWDQGQG
;
A
#
# COMPACT_ATOMS: atom_id res chain seq x y z
N MET A 1 -23.87 -5.88 18.31
CA MET A 1 -22.42 -6.02 18.49
C MET A 1 -21.83 -6.22 17.10
N PRO A 2 -20.99 -5.33 16.58
CA PRO A 2 -20.39 -5.56 15.28
C PRO A 2 -19.38 -6.72 15.41
N THR A 3 -19.53 -7.70 14.54
CA THR A 3 -18.66 -8.87 14.39
C THR A 3 -17.20 -8.42 14.29
N PRO A 4 -16.23 -9.10 14.94
CA PRO A 4 -14.82 -8.86 14.66
C PRO A 4 -14.61 -9.22 13.20
N GLN A 5 -14.53 -8.20 12.34
CA GLN A 5 -14.05 -8.38 10.99
C GLN A 5 -12.63 -8.91 11.16
N LEU A 6 -12.44 -10.21 10.92
CA LEU A 6 -11.11 -10.71 10.64
C LEU A 6 -10.52 -9.75 9.61
N LEU A 7 -9.34 -9.21 9.89
CA LEU A 7 -8.50 -8.49 8.96
C LEU A 7 -8.19 -9.43 7.79
N VAL A 8 -9.15 -9.62 6.88
CA VAL A 8 -8.95 -10.39 5.67
C VAL A 8 -8.24 -9.44 4.74
N GLU A 9 -6.92 -9.35 4.83
CA GLU A 9 -6.08 -8.82 3.75
C GLU A 9 -6.66 -9.34 2.43
N THR A 10 -7.06 -8.43 1.55
CA THR A 10 -7.38 -8.85 0.18
C THR A 10 -6.09 -9.42 -0.42
N PRO A 11 -6.19 -10.43 -1.30
CA PRO A 11 -5.02 -10.92 -2.00
C PRO A 11 -4.26 -9.82 -2.76
N ALA A 12 -4.95 -8.74 -3.16
CA ALA A 12 -4.35 -7.63 -3.89
C ALA A 12 -3.45 -6.76 -3.02
N ASP A 13 -3.85 -6.41 -1.78
CA ASP A 13 -3.01 -5.59 -0.90
C ASP A 13 -1.74 -6.32 -0.47
N ARG A 14 -1.87 -7.60 -0.06
CA ARG A 14 -0.70 -8.42 0.25
C ARG A 14 0.22 -8.58 -0.96
N THR A 15 -0.34 -8.80 -2.16
CA THR A 15 0.47 -8.92 -3.38
C THR A 15 1.18 -7.60 -3.71
N TYR A 16 0.49 -6.47 -3.56
CA TYR A 16 1.05 -5.15 -3.84
C TYR A 16 2.19 -4.80 -2.89
N ILE A 17 1.99 -4.92 -1.56
CA ILE A 17 3.02 -4.56 -0.58
C ILE A 17 4.25 -5.48 -0.66
N GLN A 18 4.04 -6.75 -1.00
CA GLN A 18 5.14 -7.68 -1.26
C GLN A 18 5.89 -7.30 -2.55
N ALA A 19 5.17 -6.98 -3.63
CA ALA A 19 5.78 -6.50 -4.85
C ALA A 19 6.61 -5.22 -4.61
N ALA A 20 6.09 -4.27 -3.83
CA ALA A 20 6.81 -3.07 -3.43
C ALA A 20 8.11 -3.39 -2.67
N LYS A 21 8.05 -4.31 -1.69
CA LYS A 21 9.24 -4.77 -0.94
C LYS A 21 10.27 -5.47 -1.83
N HIS A 22 9.82 -6.26 -2.79
CA HIS A 22 10.68 -6.98 -3.73
C HIS A 22 11.16 -6.11 -4.90
N ASN A 23 10.77 -4.84 -4.94
CA ASN A 23 11.02 -3.92 -6.04
C ASN A 23 10.51 -4.44 -7.40
N ASP A 24 9.40 -5.19 -7.37
CA ASP A 24 8.71 -5.68 -8.57
C ASP A 24 7.84 -4.58 -9.16
N CYS A 25 8.50 -3.69 -9.90
CA CYS A 25 7.87 -2.60 -10.64
C CYS A 25 6.79 -3.05 -11.62
N GLY A 26 6.90 -4.26 -12.18
CA GLY A 26 5.91 -4.76 -13.13
C GLY A 26 4.59 -5.03 -12.42
N MET A 27 4.65 -5.72 -11.28
CA MET A 27 3.49 -6.05 -10.47
C MET A 27 2.88 -4.81 -9.80
N THR A 28 3.69 -3.92 -9.22
CA THR A 28 3.15 -2.69 -8.60
C THR A 28 2.46 -1.80 -9.65
N ARG A 29 3.05 -1.59 -10.82
CA ARG A 29 2.40 -0.84 -11.91
C ARG A 29 1.13 -1.50 -12.44
N ALA A 30 1.10 -2.83 -12.55
CA ALA A 30 -0.09 -3.55 -13.01
C ALA A 30 -1.26 -3.47 -12.00
N LEU A 31 -0.93 -3.35 -10.71
CA LEU A 31 -1.89 -3.22 -9.62
C LEU A 31 -2.25 -1.77 -9.29
N THR A 32 -1.51 -0.78 -9.77
CA THR A 32 -1.79 0.64 -9.59
C THR A 32 -2.64 1.20 -10.74
N THR A 33 -3.65 2.01 -10.39
CA THR A 33 -4.43 2.76 -11.37
C THR A 33 -3.75 4.10 -11.73
N SER A 34 -4.22 4.77 -12.78
CA SER A 34 -3.71 6.09 -13.19
C SER A 34 -3.96 7.22 -12.20
N ASN A 35 -4.72 6.97 -11.13
CA ASN A 35 -5.01 7.98 -10.11
C ASN A 35 -3.89 8.16 -9.10
N THR A 36 -2.95 7.24 -9.05
CA THR A 36 -1.83 7.30 -8.11
C THR A 36 -0.57 6.71 -8.73
N THR A 37 0.53 6.80 -8.00
CA THR A 37 1.85 6.33 -8.44
C THR A 37 2.14 4.94 -7.90
N ALA A 38 2.79 4.12 -8.73
CA ALA A 38 3.22 2.79 -8.31
C ALA A 38 4.50 2.87 -7.48
N TRP A 39 4.60 2.05 -6.45
CA TRP A 39 5.81 1.92 -5.64
C TRP A 39 6.88 1.14 -6.44
N CYS A 40 7.86 1.83 -7.01
CA CYS A 40 8.84 1.21 -7.92
C CYS A 40 10.24 1.86 -7.89
N ASP A 41 10.33 3.18 -8.03
CA ASP A 41 11.63 3.84 -8.20
C ASP A 41 12.26 4.17 -6.85
N ASN A 42 11.74 5.19 -6.16
CA ASN A 42 12.10 5.56 -4.80
C ASN A 42 10.87 6.13 -4.06
N PRO A 43 10.81 5.98 -2.73
CA PRO A 43 11.76 5.22 -1.91
C PRO A 43 11.53 3.70 -1.97
N ARG A 44 12.53 2.90 -1.57
CA ARG A 44 12.41 1.43 -1.53
C ARG A 44 11.85 0.98 -0.19
N LEU A 45 10.88 0.08 -0.23
CA LEU A 45 10.28 -0.49 0.96
C LEU A 45 11.20 -1.57 1.57
N LEU A 46 11.75 -1.31 2.76
CA LEU A 46 12.61 -2.24 3.49
C LEU A 46 11.78 -3.22 4.32
N SER A 47 10.81 -2.70 5.08
CA SER A 47 9.89 -3.48 5.89
C SER A 47 8.53 -2.79 5.98
N TYR A 48 7.53 -3.56 6.37
CA TYR A 48 6.18 -3.04 6.60
C TYR A 48 5.50 -3.83 7.70
N THR A 49 4.58 -3.18 8.41
CA THR A 49 3.71 -3.78 9.42
C THR A 49 2.29 -3.33 9.13
N LEU A 50 1.36 -4.26 8.95
CA LEU A 50 -0.06 -3.91 8.81
C LEU A 50 -0.57 -3.40 10.15
N LEU A 51 -1.07 -2.16 10.17
CA LEU A 51 -1.69 -1.53 11.34
C LEU A 51 -3.19 -1.82 11.39
N GLY A 52 -3.84 -1.90 10.22
CA GLY A 52 -5.25 -2.26 10.12
C GLY A 52 -5.91 -1.80 8.84
N ARG A 53 -7.25 -1.86 8.82
CA ARG A 53 -8.09 -1.27 7.77
C ARG A 53 -8.58 0.10 8.17
N THR A 54 -8.54 1.03 7.23
CA THR A 54 -8.98 2.42 7.34
C THR A 54 -9.90 2.78 6.16
N GLY A 55 -10.63 3.90 6.27
CA GLY A 55 -11.64 4.34 5.30
C GLY A 55 -13.05 3.80 5.59
N ASP A 56 -14.07 4.61 5.31
CA ASP A 56 -15.49 4.29 5.61
C ASP A 56 -15.99 2.99 4.96
N ASP A 57 -15.36 2.59 3.85
CA ASP A 57 -15.68 1.36 3.10
C ASP A 57 -14.69 0.19 3.38
N GLY A 58 -13.69 0.38 4.25
CA GLY A 58 -12.65 -0.63 4.53
C GLY A 58 -11.69 -0.92 3.36
N GLU A 59 -11.66 -0.01 2.39
CA GLU A 59 -10.88 -0.09 1.15
C GLU A 59 -9.41 0.35 1.35
N CYS A 60 -9.08 1.06 2.43
CA CYS A 60 -7.73 1.47 2.74
C CYS A 60 -7.08 0.55 3.77
N MET A 61 -5.83 0.19 3.51
CA MET A 61 -5.02 -0.62 4.40
C MET A 61 -3.92 0.30 4.95
N ALA A 62 -3.95 0.53 6.27
CA ALA A 62 -2.94 1.31 6.97
C ALA A 62 -1.76 0.42 7.36
N TYR A 63 -0.57 0.88 7.03
CA TYR A 63 0.69 0.22 7.30
C TYR A 63 1.63 1.19 8.04
N SER A 64 2.53 0.61 8.82
CA SER A 64 3.78 1.26 9.19
C SER A 64 4.83 0.73 8.24
N ILE A 65 5.35 1.59 7.37
CA ILE A 65 6.37 1.23 6.38
C ILE A 65 7.71 1.77 6.82
N THR A 66 8.78 1.04 6.52
CA THR A 66 10.15 1.52 6.68
C THR A 66 10.80 1.57 5.31
N THR A 67 11.37 2.72 4.97
CA THR A 67 12.00 2.98 3.67
C THR A 67 13.49 3.29 3.77
N ASP A 68 14.22 3.16 2.67
CA ASP A 68 15.64 3.50 2.60
C ASP A 68 15.88 5.02 2.45
N THR A 69 14.99 5.72 1.75
CA THR A 69 14.92 7.18 1.65
C THR A 69 13.55 7.70 2.09
N GLY A 70 13.44 8.99 2.38
CA GLY A 70 12.15 9.64 2.63
C GLY A 70 11.20 9.46 1.43
N LEU A 71 9.89 9.59 1.65
CA LEU A 71 8.88 9.45 0.59
C LEU A 71 8.99 10.50 -0.52
N ASP A 72 9.59 11.64 -0.22
CA ASP A 72 9.96 12.67 -1.20
C ASP A 72 11.28 12.37 -1.91
N GLY A 73 11.98 11.31 -1.51
CA GLY A 73 13.29 10.90 -2.02
C GLY A 73 14.43 11.82 -1.58
N THR A 74 14.20 12.81 -0.71
CA THR A 74 15.21 13.81 -0.34
C THR A 74 15.80 13.61 1.05
N ASP A 75 15.06 12.97 1.96
CA ASP A 75 15.49 12.77 3.34
C ASP A 75 16.01 11.35 3.64
N GLN A 76 16.66 11.18 4.80
CA GLN A 76 16.97 9.85 5.34
C GLN A 76 15.66 9.07 5.52
N GLY A 77 15.61 7.85 4.98
CA GLY A 77 14.47 6.97 5.18
C GLY A 77 14.21 6.69 6.65
N GLY A 78 12.98 6.27 6.94
CA GLY A 78 12.52 6.07 8.30
C GLY A 78 11.29 5.19 8.35
N THR A 79 10.76 5.01 9.56
CA THR A 79 9.48 4.33 9.75
C THR A 79 8.38 5.36 9.86
N GLU A 80 7.38 5.26 8.99
CA GLU A 80 6.24 6.17 8.98
C GLU A 80 4.92 5.44 8.69
N GLY A 81 3.82 6.10 9.03
CA GLY A 81 2.48 5.60 8.72
C GLY A 81 2.15 5.85 7.25
N TRP A 82 1.64 4.85 6.56
CA TRP A 82 1.26 4.95 5.16
C TRP A 82 0.04 4.10 4.87
N SER A 83 -0.90 4.63 4.10
CA SER A 83 -2.13 3.94 3.73
C SER A 83 -2.16 3.65 2.23
N PHE A 84 -2.61 2.46 1.88
CA PHE A 84 -2.87 2.05 0.49
C PHE A 84 -4.36 1.78 0.33
N CYS A 85 -5.03 2.59 -0.47
CA CYS A 85 -6.46 2.50 -0.75
C CYS A 85 -6.70 1.75 -2.06
N TYR A 86 -7.38 0.61 -1.96
CA TYR A 86 -7.69 -0.25 -3.09
C TYR A 86 -9.15 -0.08 -3.48
N ARG A 87 -9.42 -0.01 -4.77
CA ARG A 87 -10.77 0.03 -5.31
C ARG A 87 -11.03 -1.18 -6.19
N LEU A 88 -12.22 -1.76 -6.07
CA LEU A 88 -12.63 -2.83 -6.96
C LEU A 88 -12.91 -2.28 -8.37
N THR A 89 -12.16 -2.75 -9.35
CA THR A 89 -12.35 -2.43 -10.77
C THR A 89 -12.86 -3.65 -11.54
N LYS A 90 -13.20 -3.47 -12.82
CA LYS A 90 -13.52 -4.60 -13.72
C LYS A 90 -12.38 -5.63 -13.85
N ALA A 91 -11.14 -5.22 -13.59
CA ALA A 91 -9.95 -6.08 -13.63
C ALA A 91 -9.55 -6.65 -12.24
N GLY A 92 -10.40 -6.44 -11.22
CA GLY A 92 -10.14 -6.78 -9.83
C GLY A 92 -9.73 -5.58 -8.99
N TRP A 93 -9.31 -5.82 -7.75
CA TRP A 93 -8.82 -4.80 -6.83
C TRP A 93 -7.55 -4.15 -7.38
N ARG A 94 -7.51 -2.82 -7.39
CA ARG A 94 -6.37 -2.02 -7.83
C ARG A 94 -6.13 -0.89 -6.87
N LEU A 95 -4.87 -0.53 -6.65
CA LEU A 95 -4.49 0.63 -5.87
C LEU A 95 -5.02 1.88 -6.56
N TRP A 96 -5.92 2.56 -5.87
CA TRP A 96 -6.56 3.78 -6.31
C TRP A 96 -5.85 5.01 -5.77
N ASP A 97 -5.44 4.95 -4.51
CA ASP A 97 -4.79 6.05 -3.82
C ASP A 97 -3.79 5.53 -2.78
N GLN A 98 -2.77 6.33 -2.48
CA GLN A 98 -1.78 6.03 -1.46
C GLN A 98 -1.26 7.31 -0.81
N GLY A 99 -1.02 7.27 0.49
CA GLY A 99 -0.64 8.46 1.23
C GLY A 99 -0.61 8.26 2.74
N GLN A 100 -0.08 9.26 3.44
CA GLN A 100 -0.47 9.47 4.83
C GLN A 100 -1.93 9.94 4.78
N GLY A 101 -2.86 9.06 5.17
CA GLY A 101 -4.30 9.31 5.13
C GLY A 101 -4.71 10.56 5.90
#